data_AF-A0A6V8SMQ1-F1
#
_entry.id   AF-A0A6V8SMQ1-F1
#
_cell.length_a   1.000
_cell.length_b   1.000
_cell.length_c   1.000
_cell.angle_alpha   90.00
_cell.angle_beta   90.00
_cell.angle_gamma   90.00
#
_symmetry.space_group_name_H-M   'P 1'
#
loop_
_entity.id
_entity.type
_entity.pdbx_description
1 polymer ?
#
loop_
_entity_poly.entity_id
_entity_poly.type
_entity_poly.pdbx_seq_one_letter_code
_entity_poly.pdbx_strand_id
1 'polypeptide(L)'
;MYYNKKNTNIIKVMTLTIIGVLLVGIIVSIVTGLMYKFGSEVGKVVDTYQGIPIYNNGKDGAQEHGINKNKNGYVYGYKWQCVEFINRFYYDKLGISIPGGGNAKDYFDDKIENGGTNNTRMLIQFKNGEGDKPKINDIIVFTKGEYGHLAIVSKVDDDYIEIVQQNVYGRPREKLNITYKDDKPIVAAGRGVSGWLRKQN
;
A
#
# COMPACT_ATOMS: atom_id res chain seq x y z
N MET A 1 -59.01 24.64 -30.65
CA MET A 1 -57.67 24.23 -31.14
C MET A 1 -56.49 24.58 -30.20
N TYR A 2 -56.68 25.25 -29.06
CA TYR A 2 -55.58 25.72 -28.19
C TYR A 2 -55.00 24.67 -27.21
N TYR A 3 -55.76 23.62 -26.89
CA TYR A 3 -55.40 22.62 -25.87
C TYR A 3 -54.26 21.69 -26.31
N ASN A 4 -54.13 21.40 -27.60
CA ASN A 4 -53.18 20.41 -28.11
C ASN A 4 -51.72 20.91 -28.09
N LYS A 5 -51.49 22.20 -28.35
CA LYS A 5 -50.15 22.81 -28.44
C LYS A 5 -49.41 22.89 -27.10
N LYS A 6 -50.14 23.05 -25.98
CA LYS A 6 -49.58 23.12 -24.62
C LYS A 6 -49.07 21.74 -24.15
N ASN A 7 -49.81 20.67 -24.43
CA ASN A 7 -49.39 19.29 -24.15
C ASN A 7 -48.16 18.88 -24.96
N THR A 8 -48.08 19.25 -26.25
CA THR A 8 -46.90 18.96 -27.07
C THR A 8 -45.63 19.65 -26.54
N ASN A 9 -45.75 20.87 -26.01
CA ASN A 9 -44.62 21.57 -25.41
C ASN A 9 -44.14 20.93 -24.10
N ILE A 10 -45.07 20.48 -23.25
CA ILE A 10 -44.72 19.77 -22.00
C ILE A 10 -44.00 18.45 -22.31
N ILE A 11 -44.51 17.66 -23.26
CA ILE A 11 -43.87 16.40 -23.69
C ILE A 11 -42.47 16.68 -24.25
N LYS A 12 -42.29 17.69 -25.10
CA LYS A 12 -40.98 18.08 -25.63
C LYS A 12 -40.00 18.48 -24.53
N VAL A 13 -40.43 19.28 -23.56
CA VAL A 13 -39.60 19.68 -22.42
C VAL A 13 -39.21 18.45 -21.59
N MET A 14 -40.15 17.56 -21.26
CA MET A 14 -39.85 16.33 -20.52
C MET A 14 -38.88 15.41 -21.28
N THR A 15 -39.06 15.24 -22.59
CA THR A 15 -38.15 14.43 -23.42
C THR A 15 -36.75 15.04 -23.47
N LEU A 16 -36.63 16.36 -23.63
CA LEU A 16 -35.32 17.05 -23.61
C LEU A 16 -34.63 16.94 -22.25
N THR A 17 -35.39 17.02 -21.15
CA THR A 17 -34.86 16.80 -19.80
C THR A 17 -34.34 15.37 -19.62
N ILE A 18 -35.10 14.36 -20.06
CA ILE A 18 -34.68 12.95 -19.97
C ILE A 18 -33.41 12.71 -20.79
N ILE A 19 -33.33 13.22 -22.02
CA ILE A 19 -32.14 13.12 -22.87
C ILE A 19 -30.95 13.81 -22.18
N GLY A 20 -31.16 14.99 -21.59
CA GLY A 20 -30.14 15.70 -20.83
C GLY A 20 -29.59 14.86 -19.67
N VAL A 21 -30.45 14.23 -18.88
CA VAL A 21 -30.04 13.36 -17.76
C VAL A 21 -29.26 12.13 -18.26
N LEU A 22 -29.71 11.50 -19.34
CA LEU A 22 -29.02 10.34 -19.92
C LEU A 22 -27.63 10.72 -20.46
N LEU A 23 -27.50 11.88 -21.12
CA LEU A 23 -26.22 12.38 -21.61
C LEU A 23 -25.25 12.68 -20.46
N VAL A 24 -25.74 13.27 -19.36
CA VAL A 24 -24.91 13.50 -18.17
C VAL A 24 -24.44 12.17 -17.59
N GLY A 25 -25.31 11.15 -17.48
CA GLY A 25 -24.95 9.81 -17.02
C GLY A 25 -23.87 9.13 -17.88
N ILE A 26 -23.96 9.27 -19.21
CA ILE A 26 -22.96 8.77 -20.16
C ILE A 26 -21.63 9.51 -19.97
N ILE A 27 -21.65 10.84 -19.87
CA ILE A 27 -20.44 11.65 -19.68
C ILE A 27 -19.73 11.26 -18.38
N VAL A 28 -20.47 11.16 -17.27
CA VAL A 28 -19.93 10.72 -15.97
C VAL A 28 -19.28 9.35 -16.12
N SER A 29 -19.96 8.39 -16.77
CA SER A 29 -19.43 7.03 -16.96
C SER A 29 -18.13 7.02 -17.78
N ILE A 30 -18.06 7.79 -18.86
CA ILE A 30 -16.86 7.91 -19.70
C ILE A 30 -15.71 8.54 -18.92
N VAL A 31 -15.97 9.64 -18.20
CA VAL A 31 -14.96 10.33 -17.39
C VAL A 31 -14.44 9.41 -16.29
N THR A 32 -15.32 8.72 -15.56
CA THR A 32 -14.92 7.76 -14.52
C THR A 32 -14.10 6.60 -15.10
N GLY A 33 -14.52 6.04 -16.24
CA GLY A 33 -13.79 4.97 -16.92
C GLY A 33 -12.38 5.40 -17.37
N LEU A 34 -12.25 6.61 -17.91
CA LEU A 34 -10.96 7.19 -18.29
C LEU A 34 -10.07 7.42 -17.07
N MET A 35 -10.59 8.03 -16.01
CA MET A 35 -9.83 8.26 -14.77
C MET A 35 -9.34 6.95 -14.15
N TYR A 36 -10.19 5.91 -14.15
CA TYR A 36 -9.81 4.58 -13.68
C TYR A 36 -8.68 3.98 -14.52
N LYS A 37 -8.78 4.05 -15.85
CA LYS A 37 -7.76 3.54 -16.77
C LYS A 37 -6.42 4.26 -16.57
N PHE A 38 -6.42 5.59 -16.51
CA PHE A 38 -5.21 6.39 -16.28
C PHE A 38 -4.61 6.18 -14.90
N GLY A 39 -5.40 5.87 -13.86
CA GLY A 39 -4.90 5.56 -12.52
C GLY A 39 -4.28 4.17 -12.38
N SER A 40 -4.47 3.29 -13.36
CA SER A 40 -4.15 1.85 -13.27
C SER A 40 -2.88 1.41 -14.01
N GLU A 41 -2.13 2.34 -14.61
CA GLU A 41 -0.90 2.04 -15.34
C GLU A 41 0.23 1.58 -14.39
N VAL A 42 0.94 0.52 -14.77
CA VAL A 42 2.10 0.00 -14.02
C VAL A 42 3.21 1.05 -14.01
N GLY A 43 3.81 1.27 -12.84
CA GLY A 43 4.87 2.27 -12.66
C GLY A 43 4.39 3.71 -12.55
N LYS A 44 3.08 3.95 -12.61
CA LYS A 44 2.52 5.24 -12.22
C LYS A 44 2.63 5.43 -10.71
N VAL A 45 2.99 6.64 -10.28
CA VAL A 45 2.96 7.02 -8.86
C VAL A 45 1.50 7.06 -8.39
N VAL A 46 1.19 6.30 -7.34
CA VAL A 46 -0.13 6.24 -6.71
C VAL A 46 -0.18 6.91 -5.34
N ASP A 47 0.97 7.11 -4.71
CA ASP A 47 1.12 7.82 -3.44
C ASP A 47 2.59 8.25 -3.26
N THR A 48 2.87 9.04 -2.23
CA THR A 48 4.21 9.42 -1.81
C THR A 48 4.29 9.45 -0.30
N TYR A 49 5.34 8.87 0.27
CA TYR A 49 5.60 8.91 1.70
C TYR A 49 7.01 9.45 1.97
N GLN A 50 7.09 10.55 2.71
CA GLN A 50 8.34 11.27 3.03
C GLN A 50 9.23 11.59 1.81
N GLY A 51 8.61 11.84 0.66
CA GLY A 51 9.28 12.12 -0.61
C GLY A 51 9.64 10.87 -1.43
N ILE A 52 9.37 9.67 -0.91
CA ILE A 52 9.60 8.41 -1.63
C ILE A 52 8.30 8.01 -2.35
N PRO A 53 8.31 7.90 -3.69
CA PRO A 53 7.12 7.54 -4.45
C PRO A 53 6.73 6.07 -4.23
N ILE A 54 5.43 5.81 -4.25
CA ILE A 54 4.82 4.48 -4.25
C ILE A 54 4.23 4.25 -5.63
N TYR A 55 4.68 3.20 -6.30
CA TYR A 55 4.30 2.88 -7.66
C TYR A 55 3.23 1.79 -7.72
N ASN A 56 2.35 1.90 -8.70
CA ASN A 56 1.41 0.84 -9.03
C ASN A 56 2.13 -0.38 -9.64
N ASN A 57 1.92 -1.56 -9.07
CA ASN A 57 2.47 -2.82 -9.61
C ASN A 57 1.55 -3.52 -10.63
N GLY A 58 0.36 -2.96 -10.89
CA GLY A 58 -0.68 -3.63 -11.67
C GLY A 58 -1.52 -4.59 -10.83
N LYS A 59 -2.42 -5.33 -11.49
CA LYS A 59 -3.37 -6.24 -10.83
C LYS A 59 -2.74 -7.57 -10.42
N ASP A 60 -1.78 -8.04 -11.22
CA ASP A 60 -1.00 -9.23 -10.89
C ASP A 60 0.24 -8.79 -10.11
N GLY A 61 0.19 -8.99 -8.79
CA GLY A 61 1.28 -8.59 -7.91
C GLY A 61 2.53 -9.46 -8.01
N ALA A 62 2.44 -10.64 -8.65
CA ALA A 62 3.58 -11.52 -8.88
C ALA A 62 4.31 -11.18 -10.20
N GLN A 63 3.67 -10.43 -11.10
CA GLN A 63 4.29 -10.04 -12.36
C GLN A 63 5.54 -9.18 -12.14
N GLU A 64 6.63 -9.58 -12.78
CA GLU A 64 7.90 -8.84 -12.76
C GLU A 64 7.94 -7.80 -13.88
N HIS A 65 8.33 -6.57 -13.53
CA HIS A 65 8.50 -5.46 -14.50
C HIS A 65 9.96 -5.03 -14.65
N GLY A 66 10.89 -5.93 -14.32
CA GLY A 66 12.34 -5.72 -14.34
C GLY A 66 12.92 -5.17 -13.04
N ILE A 67 14.24 -4.97 -13.01
CA ILE A 67 14.97 -4.56 -11.81
C ILE A 67 14.97 -3.04 -11.64
N ASN A 68 14.71 -2.56 -10.42
CA ASN A 68 14.98 -1.18 -10.01
C ASN A 68 16.33 -1.08 -9.29
N LYS A 69 17.14 -0.10 -9.69
CA LYS A 69 18.44 0.18 -9.08
C LYS A 69 18.79 1.66 -9.17
N ASN A 70 19.63 2.13 -8.26
CA ASN A 70 20.11 3.51 -8.27
C ASN A 70 21.26 3.72 -9.27
N LYS A 71 21.70 4.97 -9.42
CA LYS A 71 22.80 5.36 -10.34
C LYS A 71 24.13 4.67 -10.02
N ASN A 72 24.35 4.28 -8.76
CA ASN A 72 25.57 3.62 -8.29
C ASN A 72 25.46 2.09 -8.37
N GLY A 73 24.35 1.55 -8.89
CA GLY A 73 24.15 0.11 -9.06
C GLY A 73 23.53 -0.62 -7.87
N TYR A 74 23.17 0.08 -6.78
CA TYR A 74 22.44 -0.55 -5.68
C TYR A 74 21.05 -1.01 -6.15
N VAL A 75 20.78 -2.30 -6.04
CA VAL A 75 19.53 -2.92 -6.48
C VAL A 75 18.50 -2.83 -5.36
N TYR A 76 17.40 -2.14 -5.62
CA TYR A 76 16.28 -2.07 -4.69
C TYR A 76 15.45 -3.37 -4.72
N GLY A 77 15.22 -3.93 -5.91
CA GLY A 77 14.43 -5.14 -6.12
C GLY A 77 13.68 -5.12 -7.46
N TYR A 78 12.71 -6.01 -7.61
CA TYR A 78 11.83 -6.05 -8.79
C TYR A 78 10.80 -4.92 -8.75
N LYS A 79 10.71 -4.16 -9.83
CA LYS A 79 9.65 -3.17 -10.06
C LYS A 79 8.30 -3.89 -10.09
N TRP A 80 7.27 -3.46 -9.37
CA TRP A 80 7.17 -2.49 -8.25
C TRP A 80 6.68 -3.23 -7.01
N GLN A 81 7.42 -4.27 -6.63
CA GLN A 81 7.05 -5.19 -5.56
C GLN A 81 7.22 -4.54 -4.18
N CYS A 82 6.70 -5.19 -3.14
CA CYS A 82 6.78 -4.69 -1.77
C CYS A 82 8.23 -4.63 -1.26
N VAL A 83 9.03 -5.66 -1.53
CA VAL A 83 10.47 -5.69 -1.17
C VAL A 83 11.24 -4.55 -1.81
N GLU A 84 10.97 -4.25 -3.09
CA GLU A 84 11.59 -3.12 -3.81
C GLU A 84 11.31 -1.79 -3.11
N PHE A 85 10.07 -1.56 -2.68
CA PHE A 85 9.71 -0.35 -1.95
C PHE A 85 10.42 -0.23 -0.61
N ILE A 86 10.48 -1.31 0.17
CA ILE A 86 11.14 -1.31 1.48
C ILE A 86 12.61 -0.96 1.35
N ASN A 87 13.32 -1.64 0.45
CA ASN A 87 14.74 -1.40 0.22
C ASN A 87 15.00 0.01 -0.29
N ARG A 88 14.17 0.50 -1.22
CA ARG A 88 14.28 1.87 -1.74
C ARG A 88 14.00 2.91 -0.66
N PHE A 89 12.96 2.72 0.14
CA PHE A 89 12.66 3.64 1.24
C PHE A 89 13.79 3.68 2.26
N TYR A 90 14.26 2.53 2.76
CA TYR A 90 15.35 2.49 3.74
C TYR A 90 16.65 3.08 3.20
N TYR A 91 16.98 2.82 1.94
CA TYR A 91 18.19 3.36 1.33
C TYR A 91 18.07 4.87 1.08
N ASP A 92 17.07 5.30 0.29
CA ASP A 92 16.96 6.70 -0.16
C ASP A 92 16.55 7.64 0.98
N LYS A 93 15.71 7.17 1.92
CA LYS A 93 15.19 8.03 3.00
C LYS A 93 15.99 7.91 4.29
N LEU A 94 16.41 6.70 4.66
CA LEU A 94 17.05 6.43 5.96
C LEU A 94 18.56 6.21 5.87
N GLY A 95 19.12 6.17 4.66
CA GLY A 95 20.54 5.96 4.41
C GLY A 95 21.02 4.56 4.78
N ILE A 96 20.13 3.56 4.85
CA ILE A 96 20.46 2.18 5.23
C ILE A 96 20.18 1.24 4.06
N SER A 97 21.18 0.45 3.71
CA SER A 97 20.98 -0.74 2.88
C SER A 97 20.51 -1.89 3.75
N ILE A 98 19.38 -2.51 3.40
CA ILE A 98 18.95 -3.78 3.99
C ILE A 98 19.58 -4.90 3.16
N PRO A 99 20.48 -5.72 3.74
CA PRO A 99 21.08 -6.83 3.03
C PRO A 99 20.13 -8.01 2.84
N GLY A 100 20.57 -8.92 1.97
CA GLY A 100 19.86 -10.13 1.61
C GLY A 100 18.86 -9.94 0.48
N GLY A 101 18.20 -11.03 0.11
CA GLY A 101 17.13 -11.08 -0.88
C GLY A 101 16.00 -11.94 -0.38
N GLY A 102 15.26 -12.55 -1.31
CA GLY A 102 14.16 -13.45 -1.01
C GLY A 102 12.81 -12.74 -0.91
N ASN A 103 11.84 -13.49 -0.43
CA ASN A 103 10.46 -13.07 -0.33
C ASN A 103 10.25 -12.18 0.90
N ALA A 104 9.13 -11.47 0.92
CA ALA A 104 8.75 -10.62 2.05
C ALA A 104 8.72 -11.36 3.39
N LYS A 105 8.23 -12.61 3.41
CA LYS A 105 8.22 -13.43 4.64
C LYS A 105 9.63 -13.74 5.18
N ASP A 106 10.64 -13.76 4.32
CA ASP A 106 12.03 -14.06 4.69
C ASP A 106 12.70 -12.89 5.41
N TYR A 107 12.00 -11.77 5.61
CA TYR A 107 12.46 -10.64 6.42
C TYR A 107 12.34 -10.92 7.92
N PHE A 108 11.55 -11.91 8.32
CA PHE A 108 11.32 -12.24 9.72
C PHE A 108 11.85 -13.63 10.06
N ASP A 109 12.57 -13.75 11.18
CA ASP A 109 13.08 -15.02 11.70
C ASP A 109 12.49 -15.29 13.09
N ASP A 110 11.61 -16.29 13.20
CA ASP A 110 10.90 -16.61 14.43
C ASP A 110 11.81 -17.06 15.59
N LYS A 111 13.05 -17.47 15.28
CA LYS A 111 14.06 -17.87 16.26
C LYS A 111 14.71 -16.69 16.96
N ILE A 112 14.63 -15.49 16.38
CA ILE A 112 15.20 -14.28 16.98
C ILE A 112 14.26 -13.80 18.08
N GLU A 113 14.79 -13.65 19.29
CA GLU A 113 14.03 -13.13 20.43
C GLU A 113 13.50 -11.71 20.18
N ASN A 114 12.41 -11.34 20.85
CA ASN A 114 11.86 -10.01 20.74
C ASN A 114 12.89 -8.93 21.18
N GLY A 115 13.15 -7.95 20.30
CA GLY A 115 14.18 -6.94 20.50
C GLY A 115 15.58 -7.40 20.09
N GLY A 116 15.73 -8.62 19.57
CA GLY A 116 16.99 -9.16 19.07
C GLY A 116 17.41 -8.57 17.72
N THR A 117 18.70 -8.67 17.41
CA THR A 117 19.22 -8.25 16.10
C THR A 117 19.00 -9.33 15.05
N ASN A 118 18.28 -8.99 13.98
CA ASN A 118 18.23 -9.76 12.75
C ASN A 118 19.47 -9.49 11.91
N ASN A 119 20.51 -10.31 12.11
CA ASN A 119 21.81 -10.16 11.44
C ASN A 119 21.71 -10.27 9.91
N THR A 120 20.75 -11.03 9.38
CA THR A 120 20.50 -11.13 7.93
C THR A 120 20.00 -9.82 7.34
N ARG A 121 19.25 -9.03 8.12
CA ARG A 121 18.68 -7.75 7.70
C ARG A 121 19.40 -6.53 8.28
N MET A 122 20.30 -6.72 9.24
CA MET A 122 20.94 -5.68 10.05
C MET A 122 19.93 -4.72 10.70
N LEU A 123 18.83 -5.26 11.22
CA LEU A 123 17.75 -4.51 11.87
C LEU A 123 17.39 -5.15 13.21
N ILE A 124 16.80 -4.40 14.12
CA ILE A 124 16.21 -4.95 15.35
C ILE A 124 14.84 -5.52 15.02
N GLN A 125 14.57 -6.75 15.45
CA GLN A 125 13.31 -7.44 15.21
C GLN A 125 12.46 -7.50 16.48
N PHE A 126 11.18 -7.17 16.35
CA PHE A 126 10.21 -7.26 17.43
C PHE A 126 9.12 -8.25 17.03
N LYS A 127 8.63 -9.03 18.00
CA LYS A 127 7.55 -10.00 17.81
C LYS A 127 6.20 -9.34 18.11
N ASN A 128 5.23 -9.61 17.25
CA ASN A 128 3.86 -9.15 17.45
C ASN A 128 3.29 -9.76 18.75
N GLY A 129 2.78 -8.93 19.67
CA GLY A 129 2.30 -9.38 20.97
C GLY A 129 3.36 -9.61 22.04
N GLU A 130 4.64 -9.25 21.82
CA GLU A 130 5.70 -9.38 22.85
C GLU A 130 6.51 -8.08 23.07
N GLY A 131 6.69 -7.27 22.02
CA GLY A 131 7.53 -6.07 22.04
C GLY A 131 6.81 -4.74 22.24
N ASP A 132 7.58 -3.65 22.13
CA ASP A 132 7.06 -2.29 22.15
C ASP A 132 6.24 -2.00 20.90
N LYS A 133 5.27 -1.10 21.00
CA LYS A 133 4.49 -0.62 19.86
C LYS A 133 5.38 -0.26 18.64
N PRO A 134 4.94 -0.55 17.41
CA PRO A 134 5.65 -0.09 16.22
C PRO A 134 5.88 1.42 16.25
N LYS A 135 6.98 1.86 15.67
CA LYS A 135 7.35 3.26 15.50
C LYS A 135 7.24 3.64 14.04
N ILE A 136 7.13 4.95 13.79
CA ILE A 136 7.23 5.52 12.44
C ILE A 136 8.50 4.99 11.77
N ASN A 137 8.35 4.57 10.52
CA ASN A 137 9.36 3.98 9.65
C ASN A 137 9.77 2.53 9.97
N ASP A 138 9.16 1.86 10.95
CA ASP A 138 9.33 0.41 11.09
C ASP A 138 8.77 -0.34 9.87
N ILE A 139 9.34 -1.50 9.56
CA ILE A 139 8.81 -2.42 8.55
C ILE A 139 7.86 -3.39 9.23
N ILE A 140 6.57 -3.35 8.90
CA ILE A 140 5.63 -4.41 9.27
C ILE A 140 5.86 -5.62 8.36
N VAL A 141 6.01 -6.81 8.95
CA VAL A 141 6.20 -8.06 8.23
C VAL A 141 4.97 -8.96 8.35
N PHE A 142 4.37 -9.27 7.21
CA PHE A 142 3.34 -10.29 7.07
C PHE A 142 3.95 -11.57 6.50
N THR A 143 3.79 -12.69 7.20
CA THR A 143 4.39 -13.97 6.76
C THR A 143 3.38 -14.94 6.17
N LYS A 144 2.08 -14.69 6.32
CA LYS A 144 1.02 -15.49 5.68
C LYS A 144 1.05 -15.34 4.16
N GLY A 145 0.77 -16.44 3.46
CA GLY A 145 0.77 -16.51 1.99
C GLY A 145 2.08 -17.05 1.42
N GLU A 146 2.15 -17.20 0.10
CA GLU A 146 3.30 -17.81 -0.58
C GLU A 146 4.59 -17.00 -0.38
N TYR A 147 4.49 -15.68 -0.55
CA TYR A 147 5.64 -14.76 -0.47
C TYR A 147 5.65 -13.88 0.78
N GLY A 148 4.53 -13.79 1.52
CA GLY A 148 4.34 -12.78 2.56
C GLY A 148 4.18 -11.37 1.98
N HIS A 149 4.25 -10.36 2.85
CA HIS A 149 4.14 -8.95 2.46
C HIS A 149 4.89 -8.01 3.43
N LEU A 150 5.30 -6.85 2.94
CA LEU A 150 5.98 -5.82 3.74
C LEU A 150 5.34 -4.46 3.55
N ALA A 151 5.31 -3.66 4.62
CA ALA A 151 4.84 -2.29 4.57
C ALA A 151 5.62 -1.39 5.56
N ILE A 152 5.65 -0.08 5.31
CA ILE A 152 6.27 0.91 6.18
C ILE A 152 5.23 1.53 7.10
N VAL A 153 5.51 1.62 8.40
CA VAL A 153 4.69 2.40 9.33
C VAL A 153 4.83 3.90 9.04
N SER A 154 3.72 4.54 8.69
CA SER A 154 3.64 5.96 8.36
C SER A 154 3.04 6.84 9.46
N LYS A 155 2.17 6.26 10.29
CA LYS A 155 1.60 6.90 11.47
C LYS A 155 1.45 5.87 12.59
N VAL A 156 1.63 6.31 13.83
CA VAL A 156 1.31 5.55 15.03
C VAL A 156 0.32 6.38 15.83
N ASP A 157 -0.83 5.78 16.16
CA ASP A 157 -1.89 6.33 16.98
C ASP A 157 -2.17 5.36 18.14
N ASP A 158 -3.05 5.69 19.08
CA ASP A 158 -3.27 4.89 20.29
C ASP A 158 -3.80 3.48 20.00
N ASP A 159 -4.78 3.38 19.10
CA ASP A 159 -5.49 2.14 18.75
C ASP A 159 -5.21 1.64 17.32
N TYR A 160 -4.37 2.33 16.55
CA TYR A 160 -3.99 1.90 15.20
C TYR A 160 -2.60 2.39 14.77
N ILE A 161 -2.04 1.71 13.77
CA ILE A 161 -0.98 2.25 12.92
C ILE A 161 -1.49 2.46 11.50
N GLU A 162 -0.98 3.47 10.79
CA GLU A 162 -1.16 3.58 9.34
C GLU A 162 0.11 3.05 8.66
N ILE A 163 -0.05 2.14 7.72
CA ILE A 163 1.03 1.65 6.88
C ILE A 163 0.94 2.23 5.46
N VAL A 164 2.09 2.35 4.81
CA VAL A 164 2.23 2.64 3.39
C VAL A 164 2.93 1.47 2.68
N GLN A 165 2.48 1.11 1.49
CA GLN A 165 2.88 -0.13 0.82
C GLN A 165 2.82 -0.05 -0.71
N GLN A 166 3.67 -0.84 -1.37
CA GLN A 166 3.56 -1.19 -2.79
C GLN A 166 3.02 -2.60 -2.96
N ASN A 167 2.67 -2.96 -4.19
CA ASN A 167 2.20 -4.30 -4.53
C ASN A 167 0.86 -4.72 -3.88
N VAL A 168 0.02 -3.75 -3.55
CA VAL A 168 -1.38 -3.95 -3.17
C VAL A 168 -2.25 -3.04 -4.03
N TYR A 169 -2.95 -3.63 -4.99
CA TYR A 169 -3.65 -2.87 -6.04
C TYR A 169 -4.65 -1.87 -5.45
N GLY A 170 -4.47 -0.58 -5.78
CA GLY A 170 -5.33 0.52 -5.36
C GLY A 170 -5.32 0.82 -3.85
N ARG A 171 -4.42 0.23 -3.07
CA ARG A 171 -4.37 0.38 -1.60
C ARG A 171 -2.95 0.72 -1.12
N PRO A 172 -2.40 1.89 -1.51
CA PRO A 172 -1.07 2.31 -1.08
C PRO A 172 -0.99 2.62 0.41
N ARG A 173 -2.14 2.88 1.07
CA ARG A 173 -2.25 3.09 2.52
C ARG A 173 -3.27 2.15 3.14
N GLU A 174 -3.03 1.76 4.38
CA GLU A 174 -3.98 0.97 5.15
C GLU A 174 -3.82 1.23 6.65
N LYS A 175 -4.93 1.27 7.39
CA LYS A 175 -4.92 1.31 8.85
C LYS A 175 -4.99 -0.10 9.41
N LEU A 176 -4.11 -0.39 10.36
CA LEU A 176 -4.06 -1.64 11.10
C LEU A 176 -4.36 -1.37 12.56
N ASN A 177 -5.46 -1.93 13.07
CA ASN A 177 -5.83 -1.79 14.46
C ASN A 177 -4.80 -2.47 15.38
N ILE A 178 -4.67 -1.94 16.58
CA ILE A 178 -3.84 -2.46 17.65
C ILE A 178 -4.77 -2.86 18.79
N THR A 179 -4.71 -4.11 19.18
CA THR A 179 -5.34 -4.60 20.41
C THR A 179 -4.24 -4.89 21.43
N TYR A 180 -4.59 -5.02 22.71
CA TYR A 180 -3.62 -5.29 23.75
C TYR A 180 -3.97 -6.59 24.48
N LYS A 181 -2.94 -7.38 24.79
CA LYS A 181 -3.02 -8.54 25.68
C LYS A 181 -1.87 -8.44 26.67
N ASP A 182 -2.17 -8.40 27.96
CA ASP A 182 -1.16 -8.28 29.03
C ASP A 182 -0.19 -7.09 28.78
N ASP A 183 -0.76 -5.92 28.42
CA ASP A 183 -0.06 -4.69 28.01
C ASP A 183 0.84 -4.81 26.77
N LYS A 184 0.81 -5.96 26.08
CA LYS A 184 1.54 -6.16 24.82
C LYS A 184 0.68 -5.80 23.61
N PRO A 185 1.17 -4.95 22.69
CA PRO A 185 0.44 -4.58 21.49
C PRO A 185 0.43 -5.74 20.49
N ILE A 186 -0.77 -6.05 20.01
CA ILE A 186 -1.05 -6.99 18.93
C ILE A 186 -1.55 -6.18 17.74
N VAL A 187 -0.69 -6.02 16.74
CA VAL A 187 -1.01 -5.32 15.49
C VAL A 187 -1.77 -6.27 14.56
N ALA A 188 -2.91 -5.81 14.04
CA ALA A 188 -3.72 -6.50 13.04
C ALA A 188 -4.01 -7.97 13.41
N ALA A 189 -4.54 -8.19 14.61
CA ALA A 189 -4.84 -9.53 15.14
C ALA A 189 -5.52 -10.44 14.08
N GLY A 190 -4.98 -11.63 13.88
CA GLY A 190 -5.47 -12.63 12.90
C GLY A 190 -5.02 -12.42 11.45
N ARG A 191 -4.50 -11.23 11.08
CA ARG A 191 -4.14 -10.89 9.69
C ARG A 191 -2.74 -11.33 9.24
N GLY A 192 -1.99 -12.01 10.10
CA GLY A 192 -0.70 -12.61 9.73
C GLY A 192 0.52 -11.69 9.86
N VAL A 193 0.42 -10.62 10.66
CA VAL A 193 1.59 -9.82 11.08
C VAL A 193 2.41 -10.65 12.06
N SER A 194 3.64 -11.00 11.67
CA SER A 194 4.59 -11.70 12.55
C SER A 194 5.30 -10.75 13.50
N GLY A 195 5.52 -9.51 13.07
CA GLY A 195 6.22 -8.50 13.85
C GLY A 195 6.70 -7.34 12.99
N TRP A 196 7.72 -6.64 13.47
CA TRP A 196 8.30 -5.51 12.75
C TRP A 196 9.82 -5.42 12.91
N LEU A 197 10.45 -4.79 11.92
CA LEU A 197 11.88 -4.51 11.91
C LEU A 197 12.14 -3.02 12.05
N ARG A 198 13.18 -2.67 12.81
CA ARG A 198 13.55 -1.29 13.12
C ARG A 198 15.04 -1.03 12.83
N LYS A 199 15.33 0.14 12.27
CA LYS A 199 16.70 0.64 12.12
C LYS A 199 17.39 0.70 13.49
N GLN A 200 18.64 0.24 13.56
CA GLN A 200 19.52 0.46 14.71
C GLN A 200 19.86 1.96 14.83
N ASN A 201 19.87 2.48 16.06
CA ASN A 201 20.24 3.87 16.34
C ASN A 201 21.73 4.11 16.08
#